data_AF-A0A1G0ZCF8-F1
#
_entry.id   AF-A0A1G0ZCF8-F1
#
_cell.length_a   1.000
_cell.length_b   1.000
_cell.length_c   1.000
_cell.angle_alpha   90.00
_cell.angle_beta   90.00
_cell.angle_gamma   90.00
#
_symmetry.space_group_name_H-M   'P 1'
#
loop_
_entity.id
_entity.type
_entity.pdbx_description
1 polymer ?
#
loop_
_entity_poly.entity_id
_entity_poly.type
_entity_poly.pdbx_seq_one_letter_code
_entity_poly.pdbx_strand_id
1 'polypeptide(L)'
;MKKLLTPSLLSIFIALGTTLLADEPSNKDEAKKEEPAKEEAAPATSDTDEERQDMLDRVDDLRSQLNELREAKLDEEQELPPPVKAVAEKILSLRKTQIPVLEEMISACEKGNKTAVISAERKRDLIEKNIWIAEREREAAELSAEIDSTLKNIPDSPELKSLKEEAKGVCEAYVSSARKQVEIEQEREKLEAKISRIWKLMELAVQKERVKQMEKELKNGEKQ
;
A
#
# COMPACT_ATOMS: atom_id res chain seq x y z
N MET A 1 -26.18 34.68 17.38
CA MET A 1 -24.75 34.81 17.06
C MET A 1 -23.98 33.75 17.82
N LYS A 2 -23.56 32.67 17.17
CA LYS A 2 -22.59 31.69 17.71
C LYS A 2 -21.53 31.50 16.63
N LYS A 3 -20.31 31.98 16.90
CA LYS A 3 -19.13 31.75 16.06
C LYS A 3 -18.68 30.32 16.31
N LEU A 4 -18.77 29.45 15.32
CA LEU A 4 -18.05 28.18 15.34
C LEU A 4 -16.63 28.45 14.84
N LEU A 5 -15.66 28.07 15.67
CA LEU A 5 -14.24 28.08 15.35
C LEU A 5 -13.96 27.13 14.19
N THR A 6 -13.48 27.65 13.08
CA THR A 6 -12.80 26.87 12.05
C THR A 6 -11.41 26.49 12.56
N PRO A 7 -11.01 25.21 12.55
CA PRO A 7 -9.65 24.85 12.91
C PRO A 7 -8.66 25.46 11.91
N SER A 8 -7.66 26.16 12.45
CA SER A 8 -6.53 26.70 11.68
C SER A 8 -5.77 25.57 11.01
N LEU A 9 -5.32 25.79 9.76
CA LEU A 9 -4.49 24.87 8.96
C LEU A 9 -3.26 24.35 9.73
N LEU A 10 -2.80 25.08 10.74
CA LEU A 10 -1.69 24.68 11.62
C LEU A 10 -1.98 23.42 12.47
N SER A 11 -3.26 23.13 12.76
CA SER A 11 -3.68 21.99 13.59
C SER A 11 -3.64 20.65 12.86
N ILE A 12 -3.70 20.66 11.52
CA ILE A 12 -3.65 19.44 10.70
C ILE A 12 -2.21 18.92 10.62
N PHE A 13 -1.21 19.81 10.63
CA PHE A 13 0.21 19.44 10.51
C PHE A 13 0.80 18.77 11.76
N ILE A 14 0.24 18.99 12.95
CA ILE A 14 0.74 18.35 14.19
C ILE A 14 0.18 16.92 14.34
N ALA A 15 -0.98 16.61 13.75
CA ALA A 15 -1.59 15.28 13.85
C ALA A 15 -0.94 14.22 12.93
N LEU A 16 -0.23 14.62 11.86
CA LEU A 16 0.50 13.69 11.00
C LEU A 16 1.93 13.36 11.48
N GLY A 17 2.42 13.99 12.55
CA GLY A 17 3.81 13.90 13.00
C GLY A 17 4.09 12.91 14.13
N THR A 18 3.08 12.26 14.74
CA THR A 18 3.26 11.53 16.02
C THR A 18 2.77 10.08 16.05
N THR A 19 2.26 9.51 14.96
CA THR A 19 1.80 8.11 14.96
C THR A 19 2.88 7.06 14.62
N LEU A 20 4.15 7.45 14.52
CA LEU A 20 5.22 6.56 14.05
C LEU A 20 6.05 5.87 15.15
N LEU A 21 5.62 5.87 16.41
CA LEU A 21 6.25 5.07 17.47
C LEU A 21 5.24 4.63 18.54
N ALA A 22 4.75 3.39 18.44
CA ALA A 22 4.46 2.51 19.58
C ALA A 22 3.95 1.17 19.07
N ASP A 23 4.85 0.21 18.85
CA ASP A 23 4.53 -1.21 19.04
C ASP A 23 5.84 -1.93 19.41
N GLU A 24 6.07 -2.07 20.72
CA GLU A 24 7.07 -2.98 21.26
C GLU A 24 6.44 -4.36 21.46
N PRO A 25 7.13 -5.46 21.10
CA PRO A 25 6.60 -6.80 21.26
C PRO A 25 6.63 -7.23 22.74
N SER A 26 5.48 -7.71 23.22
CA SER A 26 5.33 -8.35 24.52
C SER A 26 6.14 -9.64 24.57
N ASN A 27 7.19 -9.65 25.40
CA ASN A 27 7.97 -10.82 25.74
C ASN A 27 7.29 -11.55 26.91
N LYS A 28 6.87 -12.79 26.70
CA LYS A 28 6.55 -13.73 27.78
C LYS A 28 7.18 -15.08 27.46
N ASP A 29 8.30 -15.33 28.11
CA ASP A 29 8.77 -16.66 28.46
C ASP A 29 7.68 -17.43 29.19
N GLU A 30 7.37 -18.64 28.74
CA GLU A 30 7.03 -19.75 29.64
C GLU A 30 7.51 -21.06 29.02
N ALA A 31 8.62 -21.58 29.56
CA ALA A 31 9.12 -22.91 29.32
C ALA A 31 8.29 -23.93 30.13
N LYS A 32 7.72 -24.96 29.48
CA LYS A 32 7.43 -26.27 30.12
C LYS A 32 7.53 -27.46 29.16
N LYS A 33 8.57 -28.27 29.45
CA LYS A 33 8.66 -29.75 29.54
C LYS A 33 8.28 -30.66 28.36
N GLU A 34 9.27 -31.46 27.98
CA GLU A 34 9.21 -32.73 27.23
C GLU A 34 8.33 -33.79 27.91
N GLU A 35 7.67 -34.63 27.08
CA GLU A 35 7.74 -36.11 27.17
C GLU A 35 7.29 -36.74 25.82
N PRO A 36 7.74 -37.98 25.47
CA PRO A 36 7.89 -38.41 24.07
C PRO A 36 6.86 -39.45 23.55
N ALA A 37 6.89 -39.58 22.21
CA ALA A 37 6.55 -40.72 21.36
C ALA A 37 5.09 -41.20 21.22
N LYS A 38 4.54 -40.99 20.03
CA LYS A 38 3.90 -42.04 19.21
C LYS A 38 4.08 -41.75 17.73
N GLU A 39 4.78 -42.65 17.07
CA GLU A 39 4.95 -42.77 15.62
C GLU A 39 3.67 -43.40 15.05
N GLU A 40 2.94 -42.68 14.19
CA GLU A 40 2.05 -43.28 13.19
C GLU A 40 1.85 -42.31 12.00
N ALA A 41 2.52 -42.66 10.91
CA ALA A 41 2.32 -42.37 9.48
C ALA A 41 1.32 -41.27 9.02
N ALA A 42 1.86 -40.21 8.41
CA ALA A 42 1.67 -39.83 6.98
C ALA A 42 2.41 -38.50 6.67
N PRO A 43 3.18 -38.35 5.58
CA PRO A 43 3.81 -37.07 5.26
C PRO A 43 2.84 -36.15 4.49
N ALA A 44 2.65 -34.94 5.05
CA ALA A 44 2.43 -33.65 4.39
C ALA A 44 1.47 -33.57 3.17
N THR A 45 0.22 -33.16 3.43
CA THR A 45 -0.68 -32.52 2.43
C THR A 45 -1.51 -31.35 3.00
N SER A 46 -1.51 -31.11 4.32
CA SER A 46 -2.38 -30.11 4.96
C SER A 46 -2.04 -28.67 4.56
N ASP A 47 -0.76 -28.29 4.59
CA ASP A 47 -0.35 -26.90 4.40
C ASP A 47 -0.69 -26.40 2.98
N THR A 48 -0.63 -27.28 1.98
CA THR A 48 -0.97 -26.94 0.60
C THR A 48 -2.47 -26.81 0.35
N ASP A 49 -3.29 -27.54 1.11
CA ASP A 49 -4.75 -27.47 1.01
C ASP A 49 -5.31 -26.27 1.78
N GLU A 50 -4.72 -25.93 2.93
CA GLU A 50 -5.03 -24.69 3.68
C GLU A 50 -4.68 -23.44 2.87
N GLU A 51 -3.46 -23.36 2.33
CA GLU A 51 -3.05 -22.20 1.50
C GLU A 51 -3.89 -22.06 0.23
N ARG A 52 -4.39 -23.17 -0.32
CA ARG A 52 -5.29 -23.16 -1.47
C ARG A 52 -6.68 -22.67 -1.07
N GLN A 53 -7.18 -23.08 0.09
CA GLN A 53 -8.45 -22.60 0.63
C GLN A 53 -8.38 -21.10 0.90
N ASP A 54 -7.28 -20.60 1.51
CA ASP A 54 -7.07 -19.17 1.74
C ASP A 54 -7.10 -18.36 0.43
N MET A 55 -6.48 -18.88 -0.64
CA MET A 55 -6.53 -18.22 -1.96
C MET A 55 -7.94 -18.19 -2.53
N LEU A 56 -8.74 -19.24 -2.34
CA LEU A 56 -10.12 -19.31 -2.80
C LEU A 56 -11.03 -18.38 -1.99
N ASP A 57 -10.84 -18.29 -0.68
CA ASP A 57 -11.61 -17.38 0.19
C ASP A 57 -11.41 -15.91 -0.23
N ARG A 58 -10.20 -15.54 -0.69
CA ARG A 58 -9.91 -14.21 -1.24
C ARG A 58 -10.64 -13.91 -2.55
N VAL A 59 -11.09 -14.92 -3.30
CA VAL A 59 -11.71 -14.72 -4.62
C VAL A 59 -13.02 -13.94 -4.52
N ASP A 60 -13.84 -14.21 -3.50
CA ASP A 60 -15.14 -13.58 -3.37
C ASP A 60 -15.00 -12.08 -3.01
N ASP A 61 -14.04 -11.73 -2.15
CA ASP A 61 -13.69 -10.33 -1.87
C ASP A 61 -13.21 -9.60 -3.14
N LEU A 62 -12.34 -10.23 -3.92
CA LEU A 62 -11.83 -9.65 -5.17
C LEU A 62 -12.94 -9.47 -6.22
N ARG A 63 -13.90 -10.40 -6.29
CA ARG A 63 -15.06 -10.28 -7.17
C ARG A 63 -15.99 -9.15 -6.72
N SER A 64 -16.17 -8.95 -5.42
CA SER A 64 -16.92 -7.82 -4.89
C SER A 64 -16.28 -6.49 -5.32
N GLN A 65 -14.98 -6.33 -5.07
CA GLN A 65 -14.21 -5.14 -5.48
C GLN A 65 -14.27 -4.89 -7.00
N LEU A 66 -14.19 -5.96 -7.80
CA LEU A 66 -14.28 -5.87 -9.25
C LEU A 66 -15.65 -5.35 -9.71
N ASN A 67 -16.72 -5.78 -9.07
CA ASN A 67 -18.08 -5.32 -9.39
C ASN A 67 -18.26 -3.84 -9.03
N GLU A 68 -17.82 -3.43 -7.83
CA GLU A 68 -17.83 -2.02 -7.41
C GLU A 68 -17.08 -1.12 -8.40
N LEU A 69 -15.91 -1.55 -8.86
CA LEU A 69 -15.10 -0.79 -9.84
C LEU A 69 -15.74 -0.71 -11.23
N ARG A 70 -16.49 -1.73 -11.65
CA ARG A 70 -17.22 -1.74 -12.93
C ARG A 70 -18.43 -0.79 -12.91
N GLU A 71 -19.05 -0.64 -11.75
CA GLU A 71 -20.18 0.26 -11.55
C GLU A 71 -19.75 1.72 -11.32
N ALA A 72 -18.49 1.95 -10.92
CA ALA A 72 -17.94 3.28 -10.68
C ALA A 72 -18.04 4.20 -11.91
N LYS A 73 -18.78 5.31 -11.73
CA LYS A 73 -18.97 6.37 -12.72
C LYS A 73 -18.72 7.73 -12.05
N LEU A 74 -18.39 8.73 -12.85
CA LEU A 74 -18.42 10.11 -12.38
C LEU A 74 -19.90 10.51 -12.32
N ASP A 75 -20.32 11.16 -11.23
CA ASP A 75 -21.64 11.78 -11.17
C ASP A 75 -21.68 12.95 -12.17
N GLU A 76 -22.27 12.71 -13.33
CA GLU A 76 -22.36 13.70 -14.43
C GLU A 76 -23.17 14.94 -14.04
N GLU A 77 -24.00 14.84 -13.00
CA GLU A 77 -24.79 15.94 -12.44
C GLU A 77 -23.98 16.89 -11.54
N GLN A 78 -22.75 16.53 -11.17
CA GLN A 78 -21.91 17.36 -10.33
C GLN A 78 -21.18 18.41 -11.19
N GLU A 79 -21.57 19.69 -11.09
CA GLU A 79 -20.84 20.81 -11.71
C GLU A 79 -19.48 21.01 -11.00
N LEU A 80 -18.49 20.23 -11.41
CA LEU A 80 -17.11 20.40 -10.97
C LEU A 80 -16.41 21.49 -11.79
N PRO A 81 -15.57 22.35 -11.17
CA PRO A 81 -14.70 23.24 -11.91
C PRO A 81 -13.87 22.46 -12.95
N PRO A 82 -13.61 23.00 -14.15
CA PRO A 82 -12.86 22.29 -15.20
C PRO A 82 -11.57 21.61 -14.76
N PRO A 83 -10.67 22.25 -13.95
CA PRO A 83 -9.45 21.58 -13.50
C PRO A 83 -9.75 20.40 -12.55
N VAL A 84 -10.78 20.49 -11.71
CA VAL A 84 -11.20 19.41 -10.80
C VAL A 84 -11.80 18.24 -11.59
N LYS A 85 -12.64 18.55 -12.59
CA LYS A 85 -13.25 17.54 -13.47
C LYS A 85 -12.19 16.72 -14.21
N ALA A 86 -11.18 17.38 -14.77
CA ALA A 86 -10.10 16.70 -15.48
C ALA A 86 -9.34 15.70 -14.58
N VAL A 87 -9.08 16.07 -13.32
CA VAL A 87 -8.44 15.15 -12.37
C VAL A 87 -9.38 14.04 -11.92
N ALA A 88 -10.66 14.32 -11.71
CA ALA A 88 -11.65 13.29 -11.39
C ALA A 88 -11.77 12.23 -12.50
N GLU A 89 -11.77 12.65 -13.77
CA GLU A 89 -11.74 11.74 -14.93
C GLU A 89 -10.46 10.90 -14.96
N LYS A 90 -9.31 11.50 -14.62
CA LYS A 90 -8.03 10.78 -14.47
C LYS A 90 -8.10 9.71 -13.36
N ILE A 91 -8.64 10.05 -12.18
CA ILE A 91 -8.82 9.09 -11.08
C ILE A 91 -9.70 7.93 -11.53
N LEU A 92 -10.83 8.22 -12.19
CA LEU A 92 -11.73 7.19 -12.69
C LEU A 92 -11.07 6.31 -13.75
N SER A 93 -10.25 6.88 -14.64
CA SER A 93 -9.45 6.11 -15.59
C SER A 93 -8.46 5.19 -14.90
N LEU A 94 -7.79 5.64 -13.82
CA LEU A 94 -6.88 4.81 -13.05
C LEU A 94 -7.61 3.69 -12.29
N ARG A 95 -8.79 3.96 -11.74
CA ARG A 95 -9.62 2.91 -11.12
C ARG A 95 -10.02 1.85 -12.14
N LYS A 96 -10.36 2.25 -13.38
CA LYS A 96 -10.66 1.31 -14.46
C LYS A 96 -9.47 0.44 -14.88
N THR A 97 -8.22 0.91 -14.70
CA THR A 97 -7.05 0.06 -14.98
C THR A 97 -6.84 -1.01 -13.91
N GLN A 98 -7.49 -0.93 -12.74
CA GLN A 98 -7.48 -2.00 -11.73
C GLN A 98 -8.33 -3.21 -12.13
N ILE A 99 -9.38 -3.03 -12.96
CA ILE A 99 -10.28 -4.10 -13.41
C ILE A 99 -9.51 -5.30 -13.99
N PRO A 100 -8.66 -5.14 -15.03
CA PRO A 100 -7.92 -6.27 -15.59
C PRO A 100 -6.92 -6.88 -14.59
N VAL A 101 -6.42 -6.10 -13.63
CA VAL A 101 -5.51 -6.62 -12.58
C VAL A 101 -6.27 -7.51 -11.60
N LEU A 102 -7.47 -7.11 -11.18
CA LEU A 102 -8.31 -7.93 -10.30
C LEU A 102 -8.78 -9.21 -11.01
N GLU A 103 -9.10 -9.15 -12.31
CA GLU A 103 -9.40 -10.33 -13.12
C GLU A 103 -8.19 -11.29 -13.20
N GLU A 104 -6.98 -10.77 -13.37
CA GLU A 104 -5.73 -11.54 -13.31
C GLU A 104 -5.54 -12.18 -11.93
N MET A 105 -5.77 -11.43 -10.84
CA MET A 105 -5.67 -11.92 -9.45
C MET A 105 -6.66 -13.05 -9.18
N ILE A 106 -7.93 -12.87 -9.53
CA ILE A 106 -8.98 -13.88 -9.37
C ILE A 106 -8.57 -15.16 -10.09
N SER A 107 -8.17 -15.07 -11.36
CA SER A 107 -7.75 -16.25 -12.11
C SER A 107 -6.51 -16.92 -11.52
N ALA A 108 -5.57 -16.13 -10.97
CA ALA A 108 -4.38 -16.66 -10.32
C ALA A 108 -4.72 -17.40 -9.01
N CYS A 109 -5.62 -16.85 -8.20
CA CYS A 109 -6.13 -17.47 -6.97
C CYS A 109 -6.85 -18.80 -7.27
N GLU A 110 -7.76 -18.81 -8.24
CA GLU A 110 -8.50 -20.02 -8.66
C GLU A 110 -7.58 -21.15 -9.14
N LYS A 111 -6.45 -20.78 -9.76
CA LYS A 111 -5.41 -21.71 -10.24
C LYS A 111 -4.37 -22.08 -9.18
N GLY A 112 -4.43 -21.48 -7.98
CA GLY A 112 -3.42 -21.65 -6.93
C GLY A 112 -2.03 -21.11 -7.30
N ASN A 113 -1.93 -20.16 -8.24
CA ASN A 113 -0.66 -19.63 -8.72
C ASN A 113 -0.20 -18.42 -7.88
N LYS A 114 0.47 -18.70 -6.76
CA LYS A 114 0.98 -17.68 -5.83
C LYS A 114 1.87 -16.63 -6.48
N THR A 115 2.73 -17.02 -7.43
CA THR A 115 3.63 -16.06 -8.09
C THR A 115 2.85 -15.06 -8.94
N ALA A 116 1.79 -15.50 -9.63
CA ALA A 116 0.91 -14.62 -10.38
C ALA A 116 0.10 -13.71 -9.45
N VAL A 117 -0.39 -14.22 -8.31
CA VAL A 117 -1.07 -13.41 -7.28
C VAL A 117 -0.16 -12.27 -6.80
N ILE A 118 1.07 -12.59 -6.36
CA ILE A 118 2.05 -11.58 -5.91
C ILE A 118 2.37 -10.57 -7.01
N SER A 119 2.48 -11.03 -8.26
CA SER A 119 2.74 -10.13 -9.38
C SER A 119 1.59 -9.16 -9.63
N ALA A 120 0.35 -9.62 -9.50
CA ALA A 120 -0.83 -8.81 -9.75
C ALA A 120 -1.12 -7.87 -8.56
N GLU A 121 -0.85 -8.30 -7.32
CA GLU A 121 -0.85 -7.44 -6.12
C GLU A 121 0.09 -6.23 -6.32
N ARG A 122 1.33 -6.46 -6.75
CA ARG A 122 2.28 -5.36 -7.02
C ARG A 122 1.78 -4.38 -8.09
N LYS A 123 1.09 -4.88 -9.12
CA LYS A 123 0.48 -4.01 -10.15
C LYS A 123 -0.64 -3.18 -9.52
N ARG A 124 -1.48 -3.79 -8.69
CA ARG A 124 -2.59 -3.13 -7.99
C ARG A 124 -2.05 -2.03 -7.07
N ASP A 125 -1.04 -2.33 -6.25
CA ASP A 125 -0.42 -1.38 -5.32
C ASP A 125 0.15 -0.16 -6.06
N LEU A 126 0.77 -0.36 -7.23
CA LEU A 126 1.25 0.75 -8.05
C LEU A 126 0.09 1.63 -8.58
N ILE A 127 -1.02 1.01 -8.96
CA ILE A 127 -2.21 1.76 -9.40
C ILE A 127 -2.81 2.54 -8.22
N GLU A 128 -2.90 1.94 -7.03
CA GLU A 128 -3.38 2.60 -5.82
C GLU A 128 -2.52 3.82 -5.44
N LYS A 129 -1.19 3.69 -5.52
CA LYS A 129 -0.27 4.83 -5.31
C LYS A 129 -0.51 5.96 -6.33
N ASN A 130 -0.78 5.61 -7.58
CA ASN A 130 -1.10 6.62 -8.62
C ASN A 130 -2.47 7.27 -8.39
N ILE A 131 -3.46 6.51 -7.92
CA ILE A 131 -4.77 7.04 -7.51
C ILE A 131 -4.59 8.03 -6.36
N TRP A 132 -3.80 7.66 -5.34
CA TRP A 132 -3.51 8.53 -4.21
C TRP A 132 -2.86 9.85 -4.63
N ILE A 133 -1.88 9.83 -5.54
CA ILE A 133 -1.30 11.06 -6.11
C ILE A 133 -2.37 11.88 -6.85
N ALA A 134 -3.23 11.24 -7.64
CA ALA A 134 -4.28 11.92 -8.39
C ALA A 134 -5.35 12.54 -7.45
N GLU A 135 -5.63 11.91 -6.30
CA GLU A 135 -6.49 12.50 -5.27
C GLU A 135 -5.87 13.77 -4.68
N ARG A 136 -4.55 13.81 -4.46
CA ARG A 136 -3.84 15.04 -4.05
C ARG A 136 -3.88 16.13 -5.13
N GLU A 137 -3.77 15.75 -6.40
CA GLU A 137 -3.94 16.67 -7.54
C GLU A 137 -5.37 17.25 -7.56
N ARG A 138 -6.38 16.45 -7.22
CA ARG A 138 -7.77 16.88 -7.16
C ARG A 138 -7.98 17.88 -6.04
N GLU A 139 -7.51 17.57 -4.83
CA GLU A 139 -7.58 18.48 -3.68
C GLU A 139 -6.89 19.82 -3.98
N ALA A 140 -5.72 19.78 -4.62
CA ALA A 140 -5.01 20.99 -5.04
C ALA A 140 -5.81 21.80 -6.08
N ALA A 141 -6.47 21.13 -7.04
CA ALA A 141 -7.33 21.78 -8.01
C ALA A 141 -8.59 22.40 -7.38
N GLU A 142 -9.19 21.72 -6.39
CA GLU A 142 -10.33 22.22 -5.62
C GLU A 142 -9.95 23.48 -4.84
N LEU A 143 -8.83 23.44 -4.12
CA LEU A 143 -8.30 24.60 -3.39
C LEU A 143 -7.99 25.78 -4.33
N SER A 144 -7.34 25.51 -5.48
CA SER A 144 -7.08 26.55 -6.48
C SER A 144 -8.38 27.19 -6.99
N ALA A 145 -9.40 26.38 -7.27
CA ALA A 145 -10.69 26.88 -7.74
C ALA A 145 -11.44 27.68 -6.66
N GLU A 146 -11.34 27.27 -5.39
CA GLU A 146 -11.91 28.00 -4.25
C GLU A 146 -11.23 29.36 -4.06
N ILE A 147 -9.91 29.41 -4.18
CA ILE A 147 -9.13 30.65 -4.14
C ILE A 147 -9.53 31.57 -5.29
N ASP A 148 -9.59 31.06 -6.53
CA ASP A 148 -10.01 31.86 -7.67
C ASP A 148 -11.44 32.40 -7.52
N SER A 149 -12.37 31.59 -6.99
CA SER A 149 -13.74 32.00 -6.69
C SER A 149 -13.79 33.11 -5.65
N THR A 150 -13.03 32.95 -4.56
CA THR A 150 -12.97 33.93 -3.46
C THR A 150 -12.40 35.27 -3.92
N LEU A 151 -11.37 35.23 -4.76
CA LEU A 151 -10.67 36.41 -5.25
C LEU A 151 -11.37 37.08 -6.45
N LYS A 152 -12.40 36.46 -7.03
CA LYS A 152 -13.05 36.90 -8.28
C LYS A 152 -13.61 38.32 -8.24
N ASN A 153 -14.01 38.80 -7.07
CA ASN A 153 -14.62 40.12 -6.90
C ASN A 153 -13.65 41.18 -6.35
N ILE A 154 -12.38 40.83 -6.14
CA ILE A 154 -11.36 41.77 -5.66
C ILE A 154 -10.78 42.51 -6.88
N PRO A 155 -10.66 43.84 -6.85
CA PRO A 155 -10.05 44.59 -7.94
C PRO A 155 -8.65 44.07 -8.26
N ASP A 156 -8.33 43.96 -9.54
CA ASP A 156 -7.01 43.52 -9.98
C ASP A 156 -5.93 44.47 -9.45
N SER A 157 -4.98 43.92 -8.70
CA SER A 157 -3.79 44.62 -8.21
C SER A 157 -2.54 43.74 -8.35
N PRO A 158 -1.34 44.34 -8.35
CA PRO A 158 -0.09 43.56 -8.32
C PRO A 158 -0.02 42.60 -7.13
N GLU A 159 -0.51 43.01 -5.97
CA GLU A 159 -0.56 42.20 -4.75
C GLU A 159 -1.50 40.99 -4.93
N LEU A 160 -2.68 41.19 -5.54
CA LEU A 160 -3.61 40.10 -5.82
C LEU A 160 -3.01 39.06 -6.78
N LYS A 161 -2.28 39.52 -7.81
CA LYS A 161 -1.57 38.62 -8.74
C LYS A 161 -0.47 37.83 -8.03
N SER A 162 0.32 38.50 -7.18
CA SER A 162 1.35 37.85 -6.37
C SER A 162 0.75 36.77 -5.46
N LEU A 163 -0.37 37.05 -4.81
CA LEU A 163 -1.05 36.09 -3.93
C LEU A 163 -1.57 34.87 -4.69
N LYS A 164 -2.13 35.07 -5.90
CA LYS A 164 -2.57 33.96 -6.77
C LYS A 164 -1.42 33.07 -7.20
N GLU A 165 -0.29 33.65 -7.59
CA GLU A 165 0.91 32.88 -7.95
C GLU A 165 1.49 32.14 -6.75
N GLU A 166 1.51 32.75 -5.56
CA GLU A 166 1.94 32.08 -4.33
C GLU A 166 1.04 30.89 -3.99
N ALA A 167 -0.29 31.09 -4.02
CA ALA A 167 -1.26 30.02 -3.80
C ALA A 167 -1.11 28.86 -4.78
N LYS A 168 -0.89 29.16 -6.06
CA LYS A 168 -0.61 28.16 -7.08
C LYS A 168 0.69 27.41 -6.78
N GLY A 169 1.75 28.13 -6.41
CA GLY A 169 3.03 27.52 -6.00
C GLY A 169 2.89 26.57 -4.80
N VAL A 170 2.05 26.90 -3.82
CA VAL A 170 1.74 26.01 -2.69
C VAL A 170 1.01 24.74 -3.14
N CYS A 171 0.02 24.87 -4.03
CA CYS A 171 -0.71 23.73 -4.59
C CYS A 171 0.23 22.79 -5.39
N GLU A 172 1.13 23.36 -6.19
CA GLU A 172 2.15 22.61 -6.94
C GLU A 172 3.13 21.91 -5.99
N ALA A 173 3.57 22.59 -4.93
CA ALA A 173 4.46 22.03 -3.92
C ALA A 173 3.80 20.87 -3.16
N TYR A 174 2.51 20.97 -2.86
CA TYR A 174 1.73 19.92 -2.22
C TYR A 174 1.70 18.63 -3.06
N VAL A 175 1.34 18.74 -4.34
CA VAL A 175 1.34 17.60 -5.28
C VAL A 175 2.75 17.03 -5.48
N SER A 176 3.76 17.90 -5.59
CA SER A 176 5.16 17.50 -5.73
C SER A 176 5.66 16.71 -4.50
N SER A 177 5.27 17.12 -3.29
CA SER A 177 5.58 16.41 -2.05
C SER A 177 4.98 15.01 -2.03
N ALA A 178 3.70 14.88 -2.42
CA ALA A 178 3.03 13.58 -2.53
C ALA A 178 3.78 12.63 -3.49
N ARG A 179 4.17 13.11 -4.67
CA ARG A 179 4.95 12.31 -5.63
C ARG A 179 6.28 11.82 -5.05
N LYS A 180 7.01 12.69 -4.35
CA LYS A 180 8.27 12.32 -3.68
C LYS A 180 8.05 11.30 -2.57
N GLN A 181 6.94 11.37 -1.83
CA GLN A 181 6.62 10.40 -0.79
C GLN A 181 6.45 9.00 -1.39
N VAL A 182 5.72 8.88 -2.50
CA VAL A 182 5.55 7.62 -3.22
C VAL A 182 6.88 7.10 -3.77
N GLU A 183 7.75 7.98 -4.29
CA GLU A 183 9.08 7.60 -4.76
C GLU A 183 9.95 7.04 -3.63
N ILE A 184 10.00 7.71 -2.48
CA ILE A 184 10.74 7.26 -1.29
C ILE A 184 10.21 5.91 -0.80
N GLU A 185 8.89 5.72 -0.77
CA GLU A 185 8.27 4.46 -0.38
C GLU A 185 8.65 3.32 -1.33
N GLN A 186 8.63 3.55 -2.65
CA GLN A 186 9.06 2.56 -3.64
C GLN A 186 10.54 2.20 -3.50
N GLU A 187 11.41 3.16 -3.16
CA GLU A 187 12.81 2.88 -2.87
C GLU A 187 12.98 2.07 -1.59
N ARG A 188 12.22 2.40 -0.54
CA ARG A 188 12.18 1.65 0.72
C ARG A 188 11.77 0.20 0.49
N GLU A 189 10.70 -0.06 -0.26
CA GLU A 189 10.25 -1.42 -0.62
C GLU A 189 11.35 -2.22 -1.35
N LYS A 190 12.06 -1.58 -2.29
CA LYS A 190 13.20 -2.21 -2.98
C LYS A 190 14.34 -2.55 -2.02
N LEU A 191 14.61 -1.70 -1.04
CA LEU A 191 15.63 -1.94 -0.03
C LEU A 191 15.22 -3.07 0.92
N GLU A 192 13.97 -3.07 1.39
CA GLU A 192 13.43 -4.12 2.25
C GLU A 192 13.48 -5.49 1.56
N ALA A 193 13.09 -5.57 0.28
CA ALA A 193 13.20 -6.81 -0.50
C ALA A 193 14.65 -7.32 -0.61
N LYS A 194 15.63 -6.42 -0.76
CA LYS A 194 17.06 -6.78 -0.75
C LYS A 194 17.51 -7.27 0.62
N ILE A 195 17.09 -6.60 1.70
CA ILE A 195 17.40 -6.99 3.07
C ILE A 195 16.83 -8.38 3.38
N SER A 196 15.55 -8.63 3.08
CA SER A 196 14.92 -9.95 3.28
C SER A 196 15.65 -11.05 2.50
N ARG A 197 16.11 -10.75 1.27
CA ARG A 197 16.92 -11.70 0.49
C ARG A 197 18.25 -12.00 1.18
N ILE A 198 18.93 -11.00 1.73
CA ILE A 198 20.19 -11.19 2.46
C ILE A 198 19.95 -12.06 3.70
N TRP A 199 18.92 -11.79 4.51
CA TRP A 199 18.57 -12.60 5.66
C TRP A 199 18.34 -14.07 5.31
N LYS A 200 17.56 -14.34 4.25
CA LYS A 200 17.33 -15.71 3.76
C LYS A 200 18.62 -16.42 3.35
N LEU A 201 19.54 -15.70 2.68
CA LEU A 201 20.84 -16.27 2.30
C LEU A 201 21.73 -16.54 3.52
N MET A 202 21.70 -15.68 4.53
CA MET A 202 22.41 -15.89 5.79
C MET A 202 21.88 -17.11 6.53
N GLU A 203 20.56 -17.26 6.64
CA GLU A 203 19.94 -18.42 7.27
C GLU A 203 20.33 -19.73 6.58
N LEU A 204 20.26 -19.77 5.25
CA LEU A 204 20.69 -20.93 4.45
C LEU A 204 22.18 -21.24 4.66
N ALA A 205 23.04 -20.22 4.77
CA ALA A 205 24.46 -20.42 5.03
C ALA A 205 24.71 -21.03 6.42
N VAL A 206 23.99 -20.57 7.44
CA VAL A 206 24.04 -21.12 8.80
C VAL A 206 23.55 -22.56 8.83
N GLN A 207 22.40 -22.84 8.21
CA GLN A 207 21.85 -24.20 8.10
C GLN A 207 22.83 -25.14 7.40
N LYS A 208 23.44 -24.70 6.30
CA LYS A 208 24.44 -25.48 5.55
C LYS A 208 25.66 -25.82 6.41
N GLU A 209 26.11 -24.90 7.26
CA GLU A 209 27.25 -25.17 8.14
C GLU A 209 26.88 -26.13 9.28
N ARG A 210 25.67 -26.00 9.85
CA ARG A 210 25.15 -26.97 10.84
C ARG A 210 25.07 -28.39 10.27
N VAL A 211 24.57 -28.54 9.04
CA VAL A 211 24.51 -29.85 8.36
C VAL A 211 25.90 -30.46 8.20
N LYS A 212 26.89 -29.68 7.76
CA LYS A 212 28.28 -30.17 7.67
C LYS A 212 28.86 -30.60 9.02
N GLN A 213 28.50 -29.93 10.11
CA GLN A 213 28.94 -30.32 11.45
C GLN A 213 28.33 -31.66 11.85
N MET A 214 27.02 -31.84 11.67
CA MET A 214 26.34 -33.11 11.94
C MET A 214 26.91 -34.26 11.09
N GLU A 215 27.19 -34.02 9.81
CA GLU A 215 27.82 -35.02 8.92
C GLU A 215 29.23 -35.44 9.40
N LYS A 216 30.00 -34.52 10.00
CA LYS A 216 31.31 -34.83 10.58
C LYS A 216 31.16 -35.66 11.86
N GLU A 217 30.20 -35.33 12.70
CA GLU A 217 29.92 -36.06 13.95
C GLU A 217 29.46 -37.50 13.66
N LEU A 218 28.54 -37.68 12.71
CA LEU A 218 28.11 -39.01 12.24
C LEU A 218 29.28 -39.88 11.76
N LYS A 219 30.15 -39.34 10.90
CA LYS A 219 31.32 -40.08 10.37
C LYS A 219 32.36 -40.43 11.44
N ASN A 220 32.42 -39.67 12.53
CA ASN A 220 33.31 -39.93 13.65
C ASN A 220 32.69 -40.93 14.65
N GLY A 221 31.37 -40.94 14.80
CA GLY A 221 30.63 -41.91 15.61
C GLY A 221 30.61 -43.32 15.02
N GLU A 222 30.61 -43.47 13.69
CA GLU A 222 30.68 -44.78 13.01
C GLU A 222 32.04 -45.49 13.11
N LYS A 223 33.07 -44.83 13.67
CA LYS A 223 34.43 -45.38 13.84
C LYS A 223 34.73 -45.88 15.27
N GLN A 224 33.75 -45.85 16.17
CA GLN A 224 33.83 -46.42 17.53
C GLN A 224 33.05 -47.73 17.60
#